data_AF-A0A3M1YU03-F1
#
_entry.id   AF-A0A3M1YU03-F1
#
_cell.length_a   1.000
_cell.length_b   1.000
_cell.length_c   1.000
_cell.angle_alpha   90.00
_cell.angle_beta   90.00
_cell.angle_gamma   90.00
#
_symmetry.space_group_name_H-M   'P 1'
#
loop_
_entity.id
_entity.type
_entity.pdbx_description
1 polymer ?
#
loop_
_entity_poly.entity_id
_entity_poly.type
_entity_poly.pdbx_seq_one_letter_code
_entity_poly.pdbx_strand_id
1 'polypeptide(L)'
;MKFLKIIGLLYFLIPAMVNGQNTFNHQLDLGLQFTVFTKVHATDSCYYTIGVIIDSMPGNKIGSLFTKFDLEGNILFSKKLVSSDISYSPWFCNLLPLDDGNMVDVVTSTDSVARVRVMRCDIKFQWMATSYCFEKISSLSYG
;
A
#
# COMPACT_ATOMS: atom_id res chain seq x y z
N MET A 1 5.76 36.84 43.76
CA MET A 1 4.89 35.62 43.81
C MET A 1 4.24 35.25 42.48
N LYS A 2 3.89 36.20 41.59
CA LYS A 2 3.29 35.88 40.26
C LYS A 2 4.20 35.03 39.36
N PHE A 3 5.50 35.32 39.35
CA PHE A 3 6.49 34.56 38.58
C PHE A 3 6.61 33.09 39.02
N LEU A 4 6.53 32.82 40.34
CA LEU A 4 6.59 31.46 40.88
C LEU A 4 5.37 30.60 40.45
N LYS A 5 4.20 31.23 40.31
CA LYS A 5 2.98 30.57 39.83
C LYS A 5 3.06 30.21 38.34
N ILE A 6 3.68 31.08 37.53
CA ILE A 6 3.88 30.83 36.09
C ILE A 6 4.85 29.67 35.88
N ILE A 7 5.94 29.62 36.65
CA ILE A 7 6.91 28.51 36.59
C ILE A 7 6.26 27.20 37.02
N GLY A 8 5.44 27.21 38.08
CA GLY A 8 4.69 26.03 38.51
C GLY A 8 3.69 25.53 37.45
N LEU A 9 3.02 26.45 36.75
CA LEU A 9 2.11 26.11 35.64
C LEU A 9 2.86 25.50 34.45
N LEU A 10 4.01 26.08 34.06
CA LEU A 10 4.87 25.55 33.00
C LEU A 10 5.38 24.14 33.34
N TYR A 11 5.77 23.90 34.59
CA TYR A 11 6.20 22.57 35.04
C TYR A 11 5.09 21.51 34.95
N PHE A 12 3.82 21.92 35.10
CA PHE A 12 2.68 21.03 34.98
C PHE A 12 2.27 20.74 33.52
N LEU A 13 2.59 21.65 32.59
CA LEU A 13 2.26 21.52 31.17
C LEU A 13 3.29 20.71 30.37
N ILE A 14 4.55 20.65 30.83
CA ILE A 14 5.61 19.90 30.15
C ILE A 14 5.26 18.40 30.00
N PRO A 15 4.79 17.67 31.03
CA PRO A 15 4.43 16.25 30.89
C PRO A 15 3.27 16.00 29.92
N ALA A 16 2.34 16.95 29.78
CA ALA A 16 1.21 16.83 28.85
C ALA A 16 1.63 16.94 27.37
N MET A 17 2.80 17.53 27.10
CA MET A 17 3.38 17.59 25.75
C MET A 17 4.35 16.45 25.46
N VAL A 18 4.73 15.65 26.48
CA VAL A 18 5.53 14.44 26.33
C VAL A 18 4.59 13.23 26.19
N ASN A 19 3.63 13.33 25.28
CA ASN A 19 3.13 12.11 24.64
C ASN A 19 4.21 11.71 23.65
N GLY A 20 5.24 11.02 24.15
CA GLY A 20 6.16 10.29 23.30
C GLY A 20 5.32 9.43 22.36
N GLN A 21 5.71 9.40 21.08
CA GLN A 21 5.10 8.51 20.11
C GLN A 21 5.05 7.12 20.77
N ASN A 22 3.85 6.65 21.13
CA ASN A 22 3.68 5.27 21.58
C ASN A 22 4.36 4.46 20.48
N THR A 23 5.39 3.68 20.80
CA THR A 23 6.02 2.77 19.85
C THR A 23 4.91 1.87 19.34
N PHE A 24 4.33 2.25 18.20
CA PHE A 24 3.04 1.76 17.75
C PHE A 24 3.30 0.50 16.94
N ASN A 25 3.46 -0.61 17.64
CA ASN A 25 3.42 -1.92 17.02
C ASN A 25 1.94 -2.26 16.79
N HIS A 26 1.44 -1.95 15.60
CA HIS A 26 0.11 -2.36 15.19
C HIS A 26 0.17 -3.74 14.55
N GLN A 27 -0.53 -4.70 15.14
CA GLN A 27 -0.75 -5.98 14.50
C GLN A 27 -2.01 -5.90 13.65
N LEU A 28 -1.87 -6.16 12.35
CA LEU A 28 -2.97 -6.16 11.40
C LEU A 28 -3.30 -7.61 11.00
N ASP A 29 -4.56 -8.00 11.17
CA ASP A 29 -5.11 -9.20 10.56
C ASP A 29 -6.01 -8.80 9.38
N LEU A 30 -5.61 -9.22 8.18
CA LEU A 30 -6.32 -8.92 6.93
C LEU A 30 -7.20 -10.10 6.45
N GLY A 31 -7.27 -11.18 7.23
CA GLY A 31 -7.96 -12.42 6.87
C GLY A 31 -7.39 -13.07 5.60
N LEU A 32 -6.07 -12.97 5.42
CA LEU A 32 -5.33 -13.48 4.27
C LEU A 32 -4.13 -14.28 4.77
N GLN A 33 -3.84 -15.43 4.15
CA GLN A 33 -2.70 -16.26 4.58
C GLN A 33 -1.36 -15.56 4.35
N PHE A 34 -1.19 -14.93 3.19
CA PHE A 34 0.03 -14.21 2.86
C PHE A 34 -0.31 -12.84 2.30
N THR A 35 0.26 -11.81 2.90
CA THR A 35 0.20 -10.43 2.43
C THR A 35 1.59 -9.82 2.51
N VAL A 36 2.04 -9.22 1.41
CA VAL A 36 3.29 -8.47 1.34
C VAL A 36 2.99 -7.11 0.76
N PHE A 37 3.06 -6.06 1.58
CA PHE A 37 3.01 -4.69 1.07
C PHE A 37 4.32 -4.38 0.33
N THR A 38 4.18 -4.07 -0.96
CA THR A 38 5.32 -3.80 -1.84
C THR A 38 5.67 -2.32 -1.90
N LYS A 39 4.68 -1.45 -1.62
CA LYS A 39 4.80 0.00 -1.75
C LYS A 39 3.96 0.68 -0.70
N VAL A 40 4.42 1.87 -0.31
CA VAL A 40 3.71 2.81 0.53
C VAL A 40 3.85 4.22 -0.05
N HIS A 41 2.78 4.98 -0.02
CA HIS A 41 2.75 6.40 -0.31
C HIS A 41 2.14 7.11 0.91
N ALA A 42 2.95 7.90 1.60
CA ALA A 42 2.54 8.66 2.77
C ALA A 42 2.06 10.05 2.35
N THR A 43 1.02 10.54 3.02
CA THR A 43 0.54 11.92 2.94
C THR A 43 0.37 12.49 4.34
N ASP A 44 0.09 13.78 4.45
CA ASP A 44 -0.13 14.42 5.75
C ASP A 44 -1.40 13.94 6.48
N SER A 45 -2.28 13.18 5.82
CA SER A 45 -3.55 12.73 6.40
C SER A 45 -3.75 11.20 6.42
N CYS A 46 -2.94 10.44 5.68
CA CYS A 46 -3.12 9.00 5.53
C CYS A 46 -1.93 8.34 4.84
N TYR A 47 -1.88 7.00 4.92
CA TYR A 47 -0.97 6.16 4.15
C TYR A 47 -1.74 5.33 3.13
N TYR A 48 -1.24 5.25 1.90
CA TYR A 48 -1.72 4.32 0.89
C TYR A 48 -0.69 3.24 0.68
N THR A 49 -1.10 1.97 0.63
CA THR A 49 -0.22 0.85 0.33
C THR A 49 -0.80 0.00 -0.77
N ILE A 50 0.10 -0.60 -1.55
CA ILE A 50 -0.27 -1.67 -2.46
C ILE A 50 0.69 -2.85 -2.28
N GLY A 51 0.14 -4.06 -2.38
CA GLY A 51 0.87 -5.27 -2.10
C GLY A 51 0.37 -6.47 -2.87
N VAL A 52 1.09 -7.56 -2.68
CA VAL A 52 0.74 -8.89 -3.16
C VAL A 52 -0.01 -9.65 -2.08
N ILE A 53 -1.02 -10.40 -2.48
CA ILE A 53 -1.73 -11.35 -1.62
C ILE A 53 -1.78 -12.72 -2.26
N ILE A 54 -1.79 -13.77 -1.44
CA ILE A 54 -2.04 -15.14 -1.89
C ILE A 54 -3.26 -15.64 -1.12
N ASP A 55 -4.27 -16.07 -1.87
CA ASP A 55 -5.42 -16.74 -1.30
C ASP A 55 -5.09 -18.22 -1.09
N SER A 56 -5.56 -18.77 0.02
CA SER A 56 -5.29 -20.13 0.46
C SER A 56 -6.05 -21.20 -0.32
N MET A 57 -7.05 -20.78 -1.10
CA MET A 57 -7.87 -21.71 -1.87
C MET A 57 -7.10 -22.27 -3.09
N PRO A 58 -7.15 -23.59 -3.32
CA PRO A 58 -6.50 -24.22 -4.47
C PRO A 58 -6.93 -23.60 -5.80
N GLY A 59 -5.98 -23.22 -6.63
CA GLY A 59 -6.22 -22.62 -7.94
C GLY A 59 -6.23 -21.09 -7.97
N ASN A 60 -6.20 -20.42 -6.81
CA ASN A 60 -6.13 -18.97 -6.79
C ASN A 60 -4.71 -18.47 -7.08
N LYS A 61 -4.61 -17.64 -8.12
CA LYS A 61 -3.38 -16.97 -8.51
C LYS A 61 -3.06 -15.81 -7.58
N ILE A 62 -1.84 -15.30 -7.70
CA ILE A 62 -1.34 -14.16 -6.94
C ILE A 62 -2.27 -12.96 -7.16
N GLY A 63 -2.79 -12.36 -6.09
CA GLY A 63 -3.63 -11.17 -6.15
C GLY A 63 -2.87 -9.90 -5.76
N SER A 64 -3.52 -8.76 -5.96
CA SER A 64 -3.07 -7.46 -5.45
C SER A 64 -4.01 -6.91 -4.39
N LEU A 65 -3.48 -6.21 -3.40
CA LEU A 65 -4.23 -5.58 -2.32
C LEU A 65 -3.86 -4.11 -2.25
N PHE A 66 -4.85 -3.23 -2.36
CA PHE A 66 -4.69 -1.79 -2.13
C PHE A 66 -5.37 -1.43 -0.81
N THR A 67 -4.65 -0.75 0.07
CA THR A 67 -5.15 -0.40 1.41
C THR A 67 -4.84 1.05 1.72
N LYS A 68 -5.78 1.74 2.35
CA LYS A 68 -5.61 3.07 2.93
C LYS A 68 -5.68 2.96 4.45
N PHE A 69 -4.72 3.59 5.11
CA PHE A 69 -4.64 3.70 6.56
C PHE A 69 -4.76 5.15 7.00
N ASP A 70 -5.28 5.39 8.21
CA ASP A 70 -5.09 6.68 8.88
C ASP A 70 -3.66 6.81 9.43
N LEU A 71 -3.35 7.93 10.08
CA LEU A 71 -2.00 8.19 10.62
C LEU A 71 -1.67 7.28 11.80
N GLU A 72 -2.71 6.75 12.44
CA GLU A 72 -2.70 5.77 13.51
C GLU A 72 -2.68 4.33 12.98
N GLY A 73 -2.49 4.09 11.67
CA GLY A 73 -2.37 2.73 11.11
C GLY A 73 -3.66 1.89 11.13
N ASN A 74 -4.82 2.47 11.43
CA ASN A 74 -6.11 1.82 11.26
C ASN A 74 -6.50 1.79 9.78
N ILE A 75 -7.14 0.70 9.35
CA ILE A 75 -7.61 0.56 7.98
C ILE A 75 -8.84 1.44 7.75
N LEU A 76 -8.70 2.47 6.90
CA LEU A 76 -9.82 3.27 6.42
C LEU A 76 -10.56 2.56 5.28
N PHE A 77 -9.81 1.92 4.37
CA PHE A 77 -10.37 1.02 3.37
C PHE A 77 -9.35 0.01 2.87
N SER A 78 -9.82 -1.14 2.41
CA SER A 78 -8.98 -2.11 1.72
C SER A 78 -9.74 -2.78 0.58
N LYS A 79 -9.06 -3.03 -0.54
CA LYS A 79 -9.63 -3.65 -1.73
C LYS A 79 -8.68 -4.68 -2.32
N LYS A 80 -9.22 -5.86 -2.61
CA LYS A 80 -8.54 -6.99 -3.23
C LYS A 80 -8.83 -7.03 -4.73
N LEU A 81 -7.80 -7.25 -5.54
CA LEU A 81 -7.90 -7.62 -6.94
C LEU A 81 -7.37 -9.05 -7.09
N VAL A 82 -8.29 -9.99 -7.31
CA VAL A 82 -8.02 -11.42 -7.40
C VAL A 82 -8.73 -12.01 -8.61
N SER A 83 -8.19 -13.11 -9.15
CA SER A 83 -8.78 -13.87 -10.24
C SER A 83 -8.31 -15.33 -10.12
N SER A 84 -9.14 -16.28 -10.57
CA SER A 84 -8.74 -17.68 -10.73
C SER A 84 -7.74 -17.87 -11.88
N ASP A 85 -7.74 -16.97 -12.86
CA ASP A 85 -7.08 -17.19 -14.15
C ASP A 85 -5.84 -16.30 -14.34
N ILE A 86 -5.82 -15.13 -13.68
CA ILE A 86 -4.82 -14.08 -13.84
C ILE A 86 -4.13 -13.78 -12.51
N SER A 87 -2.80 -13.82 -12.49
CA SER A 87 -1.99 -13.26 -11.40
C SER A 87 -1.83 -11.75 -11.56
N TYR A 88 -1.94 -10.98 -10.49
CA TYR A 88 -1.71 -9.53 -10.44
C TYR A 88 -0.56 -9.21 -9.48
N SER A 89 0.48 -8.55 -9.97
CA SER A 89 1.73 -8.38 -9.24
C SER A 89 2.31 -6.96 -9.36
N PRO A 90 2.23 -6.14 -8.30
CA PRO A 90 2.68 -4.76 -8.28
C PRO A 90 4.13 -4.65 -7.78
N TRP A 91 5.13 -5.27 -8.41
CA TRP A 91 6.51 -5.24 -7.86
C TRP A 91 7.35 -4.04 -8.29
N PHE A 92 7.15 -3.49 -9.49
CA PHE A 92 8.23 -2.77 -10.16
C PHE A 92 8.12 -1.24 -10.17
N CYS A 93 6.91 -0.67 -10.17
CA CYS A 93 6.71 0.78 -10.27
C CYS A 93 6.24 1.40 -8.96
N ASN A 94 6.31 2.72 -8.84
CA ASN A 94 5.83 3.44 -7.66
C ASN A 94 4.31 3.62 -7.67
N LEU A 95 3.73 3.69 -6.48
CA LEU A 95 2.36 4.11 -6.26
C LEU A 95 2.32 5.65 -6.30
N LEU A 96 1.65 6.22 -7.30
CA LEU A 96 1.66 7.66 -7.58
C LEU A 96 0.28 8.28 -7.32
N PRO A 97 0.21 9.50 -6.76
CA PRO A 97 -1.05 10.21 -6.60
C PRO A 97 -1.57 10.75 -7.94
N LEU A 98 -2.89 10.87 -8.06
CA LEU A 98 -3.60 11.56 -9.12
C LEU A 98 -4.22 12.86 -8.57
N ASP A 99 -4.50 13.82 -9.46
CA ASP A 99 -5.04 15.14 -9.09
C ASP A 99 -6.41 15.08 -8.37
N ASP A 100 -7.15 13.98 -8.54
CA ASP A 100 -8.45 13.74 -7.91
C ASP A 100 -8.37 13.02 -6.55
N GLY A 101 -7.15 12.88 -6.00
CA GLY A 101 -6.90 12.27 -4.70
C GLY A 101 -6.89 10.74 -4.68
N ASN A 102 -7.01 10.08 -5.84
CA ASN A 102 -6.80 8.63 -5.96
C ASN A 102 -5.34 8.31 -6.27
N MET A 103 -5.02 7.02 -6.31
CA MET A 103 -3.67 6.55 -6.63
C MET A 103 -3.67 5.82 -7.98
N VAL A 104 -2.51 5.76 -8.61
CA VAL A 104 -2.25 4.94 -9.79
C VAL A 104 -1.01 4.09 -9.55
N ASP A 105 -1.05 2.87 -10.07
CA ASP A 105 0.07 1.96 -10.05
C ASP A 105 0.21 1.22 -11.37
N VAL A 106 1.40 0.67 -11.61
CA VAL A 106 1.65 -0.25 -12.71
C VAL A 106 1.79 -1.66 -12.16
N VAL A 107 0.96 -2.55 -12.67
CA VAL A 107 0.82 -3.94 -12.21
C VAL A 107 1.11 -4.89 -13.36
N THR A 108 1.91 -5.92 -13.10
CA THR A 108 2.08 -7.02 -14.03
C THR A 108 0.89 -7.98 -13.88
N SER A 109 0.18 -8.24 -14.97
CA SER A 109 -0.86 -9.28 -15.03
C SER A 109 -0.35 -10.49 -15.81
N THR A 110 -0.49 -11.70 -15.27
CA THR A 110 0.02 -12.93 -15.91
C THR A 110 -1.06 -14.01 -15.96
N ASP A 111 -1.49 -14.34 -17.18
CA ASP A 111 -2.28 -15.53 -17.51
C ASP A 111 -1.35 -16.62 -18.10
N SER A 112 -1.31 -16.74 -19.44
CA SER A 112 -0.30 -17.43 -20.23
C SER A 112 0.77 -16.47 -20.77
N VAL A 113 0.51 -15.15 -20.73
CA VAL A 113 1.40 -14.09 -21.21
C VAL A 113 1.45 -12.96 -20.16
N ALA A 114 2.66 -12.52 -19.82
CA ALA A 114 2.85 -11.38 -18.95
C ALA A 114 2.50 -10.07 -19.68
N ARG A 115 1.68 -9.23 -19.04
CA ARG A 115 1.30 -7.90 -19.53
C ARG A 115 1.50 -6.86 -18.45
N VAL A 116 1.76 -5.63 -18.86
CA VAL A 116 1.90 -4.49 -17.95
C VAL A 116 0.63 -3.65 -18.04
N ARG A 117 -0.01 -3.41 -16.91
CA ARG A 117 -1.27 -2.67 -16.82
C ARG A 117 -1.11 -1.46 -15.91
N VAL A 118 -1.66 -0.33 -16.34
CA VAL A 118 -1.82 0.85 -15.49
C VAL A 118 -3.17 0.71 -14.79
N MET A 119 -3.12 0.61 -13.47
CA MET A 119 -4.27 0.41 -12.61
C MET A 119 -4.51 1.66 -11.78
N ARG A 120 -5.72 2.20 -11.89
CA ARG A 120 -6.23 3.16 -10.92
C ARG A 120 -6.58 2.41 -9.65
N CYS A 121 -5.98 2.85 -8.56
CA CYS A 121 -6.17 2.34 -7.22
C CYS A 121 -7.18 3.25 -6.51
N ASP A 122 -8.44 2.85 -6.54
CA ASP A 122 -9.57 3.46 -5.85
C ASP A 122 -10.47 2.37 -5.23
N ILE A 123 -11.67 2.73 -4.73
CA ILE A 123 -12.61 1.75 -4.15
C ILE A 123 -13.10 0.70 -5.17
N LYS A 124 -13.01 1.01 -6.47
CA LYS A 124 -13.56 0.22 -7.58
C LYS A 124 -12.49 -0.61 -8.31
N PHE A 125 -11.22 -0.23 -8.25
CA PHE A 125 -10.14 -0.67 -9.14
C PHE A 125 -10.51 -0.54 -10.61
N GLN A 126 -9.94 0.44 -11.29
CA GLN A 126 -10.22 0.67 -12.71
C GLN A 126 -8.95 0.55 -13.55
N TRP A 127 -9.01 -0.22 -14.64
CA TRP A 127 -7.93 -0.26 -15.61
C TRP A 127 -7.90 1.04 -16.40
N MET A 128 -6.78 1.76 -16.35
CA MET A 128 -6.62 3.02 -17.10
C MET A 128 -5.95 2.79 -18.45
N ALA A 129 -4.99 1.86 -18.49
CA ALA A 129 -4.32 1.47 -19.73
C ALA A 129 -3.78 0.04 -19.61
N THR A 130 -3.62 -0.62 -20.75
CA THR A 130 -2.95 -1.92 -20.85
C THR A 130 -1.97 -1.86 -21.99
N SER A 131 -0.72 -2.25 -21.73
CA SER A 131 0.30 -2.43 -22.75
C SER A 131 0.83 -3.86 -22.71
N TYR A 132 1.22 -4.38 -23.88
CA TYR A 132 1.87 -5.67 -23.94
C TYR A 132 3.34 -5.52 -23.58
N CYS A 133 3.84 -6.39 -22.71
CA CYS A 133 5.27 -6.52 -22.50
C CYS A 133 5.80 -7.45 -23.60
N PHE A 134 6.13 -6.92 -24.78
CA PHE A 134 6.92 -7.65 -25.76
C PHE A 134 8.19 -6.87 -26.06
N GLU A 135 9.30 -7.33 -25.48
CA GLU A 135 10.48 -7.61 -26.28
C GLU A 135 11.21 -8.81 -25.70
N LYS A 136 11.37 -9.83 -26.55
CA LYS A 136 12.30 -10.94 -26.34
C LYS A 136 13.69 -10.33 -26.25
N ILE A 137 14.29 -10.26 -25.06
CA ILE A 137 15.74 -10.08 -24.95
C ILE A 137 16.34 -11.42 -25.40
N SER A 138 16.56 -11.57 -26.70
CA SER A 138 17.44 -12.62 -27.21
C SER A 138 18.84 -12.36 -26.67
N SER A 139 19.36 -13.37 -25.96
CA SER A 139 20.75 -13.55 -25.50
C SER A 139 21.30 -12.50 -24.52
N LEU A 140 21.18 -12.80 -23.23
CA LEU A 140 22.35 -12.68 -22.34
C LEU A 140 22.95 -14.08 -22.21
N SER A 141 23.89 -14.40 -23.11
CA SER A 141 24.81 -15.50 -22.88
C SER A 141 25.67 -15.12 -21.68
N TYR A 142 25.52 -15.86 -20.58
CA TYR A 142 26.58 -15.88 -19.56
C TYR A 142 27.76 -16.62 -20.19
N GLY A 143 28.81 -15.86 -20.51
CA GLY A 143 30.15 -16.40 -20.77
C GLY A 143 30.82 -16.81 -19.47
#